data_AF-A0A9W7BRD5-F1
#
_entry.id   AF-A0A9W7BRD5-F1
#
_cell.length_a   1.000
_cell.length_b   1.000
_cell.length_c   1.000
_cell.angle_alpha   90.00
_cell.angle_beta   90.00
_cell.angle_gamma   90.00
#
_symmetry.space_group_name_H-M   'P 1'
#
loop_
_entity.id
_entity.type
_entity.pdbx_description
1 polymer ?
#
loop_
_entity_poly.entity_id
_entity_poly.type
_entity_poly.pdbx_seq_one_letter_code
_entity_poly.pdbx_strand_id
1 'polypeptide(L)'
;MFAALIKLALLYGLISKQQELTTEVHRAGACLAAIGFILIETTWTTISKEDPKTGNVSLSLKIDKLGHSSFAQFWSNIIWTPMIMYGYRSVVTTWWMRIVLFPLNIWWLEIVEGYILMFLFGRNVAWEYRGKLSFFHGNITLQYYVPWALLGGVFEFAWAPVIEPLIVLFAEKGGERVVLPVAWGLTMLFAPKMSAKALFAALTDCFFEEKEVEAWVVVEEEWEKKVAKKNTRSTRSSVRSEPPVLTPNKRSGRGRSKSPAKARTKATKSVKRSPAAGKSKRGTSRSASPAKAKVKAKEKPRQRSSSARVRASASTPKKSRK
;
A
#
# COMPACT_ATOMS: atom_id res chain seq x y z
N MET A 1 -4.51 -31.47 -3.63
CA MET A 1 -3.73 -31.93 -2.45
C MET A 1 -2.22 -31.84 -2.67
N PHE A 2 -1.64 -32.47 -3.71
CA PHE A 2 -0.19 -32.44 -3.94
C PHE A 2 0.41 -31.02 -4.09
N ALA A 3 -0.23 -30.16 -4.90
CA ALA A 3 0.17 -28.75 -5.02
C ALA A 3 0.11 -27.98 -3.68
N ALA A 4 -0.78 -28.36 -2.76
CA ALA A 4 -0.88 -27.77 -1.43
C ALA A 4 0.38 -28.03 -0.62
N LEU A 5 0.79 -29.30 -0.62
CA LEU A 5 1.96 -29.75 0.10
C LEU A 5 3.22 -29.08 -0.45
N ILE A 6 3.31 -28.89 -1.77
CA ILE A 6 4.40 -28.13 -2.39
C ILE A 6 4.41 -26.67 -1.91
N LYS A 7 3.27 -25.96 -1.98
CA LYS A 7 3.17 -24.56 -1.53
C LYS A 7 3.51 -24.42 -0.05
N LEU A 8 2.99 -25.30 0.80
CA LEU A 8 3.27 -25.32 2.24
C LEU A 8 4.75 -25.64 2.52
N ALA A 9 5.34 -26.61 1.81
CA ALA A 9 6.75 -26.94 1.94
C ALA A 9 7.65 -25.78 1.50
N LEU A 10 7.31 -25.09 0.40
CA LEU A 10 8.02 -23.90 -0.05
C LEU A 10 7.92 -22.76 0.96
N LEU A 11 6.71 -22.48 1.47
CA LEU A 11 6.50 -21.44 2.48
C LEU A 11 7.27 -21.77 3.77
N TYR A 12 7.21 -23.02 4.23
CA TYR A 12 7.97 -23.47 5.39
C TYR A 12 9.48 -23.34 5.16
N GLY A 13 9.97 -23.73 3.98
CA GLY A 13 11.38 -23.59 3.61
C GLY A 13 11.83 -22.12 3.58
N LEU A 14 11.01 -21.22 3.05
CA LEU A 14 11.26 -19.77 3.03
C LEU A 14 11.31 -19.20 4.45
N ILE A 15 10.33 -19.53 5.30
CA ILE A 15 10.30 -19.07 6.70
C ILE A 15 11.51 -19.61 7.48
N SER A 16 11.82 -20.89 7.32
CA SER A 16 12.96 -21.54 7.98
C SER A 16 14.29 -20.89 7.59
N LYS A 17 14.50 -20.66 6.28
CA LYS A 17 15.68 -19.95 5.79
C LYS A 17 15.74 -18.50 6.23
N GLN A 18 14.60 -17.81 6.29
CA GLN A 18 14.54 -16.46 6.81
C GLN A 18 14.92 -16.41 8.29
N GLN A 19 14.49 -17.38 9.10
CA GLN A 19 14.84 -17.47 10.52
C GLN A 19 16.35 -17.71 10.71
N GLU A 20 16.97 -18.51 9.83
CA GLU A 20 18.42 -18.73 9.81
C GLU A 20 19.20 -17.46 9.44
N LEU A 21 18.69 -16.67 8.49
CA LEU A 21 19.33 -15.44 8.00
C LEU A 21 19.08 -14.21 8.89
N THR A 22 18.16 -14.29 9.84
CA THR A 22 17.78 -13.16 10.70
C THR A 22 18.21 -13.38 12.14
N THR A 23 18.60 -12.29 12.81
CA THR A 23 18.84 -12.31 14.26
C THR A 23 17.53 -12.05 15.00
N GLU A 24 17.50 -12.30 16.31
CA GLU A 24 16.34 -11.95 17.15
C GLU A 24 16.01 -10.46 17.09
N VAL A 25 17.05 -9.61 17.02
CA VAL A 25 16.92 -8.16 16.82
C VAL A 25 16.21 -7.85 15.49
N HIS A 26 16.61 -8.52 14.40
CA HIS A 26 15.97 -8.35 13.10
C HIS A 26 14.48 -8.75 13.14
N ARG A 27 14.16 -9.89 13.78
CA ARG A 27 12.78 -10.39 13.88
C ARG A 27 11.90 -9.52 14.78
N ALA A 28 12.44 -9.04 15.91
CA ALA A 28 11.76 -8.07 16.76
C ALA A 28 11.46 -6.77 15.99
N GLY A 29 12.44 -6.28 15.23
CA GLY A 29 12.28 -5.11 14.36
C GLY A 29 11.20 -5.30 13.29
N ALA A 30 11.15 -6.46 12.65
CA ALA A 30 10.11 -6.77 11.68
C ALA A 30 8.71 -6.79 12.28
N CYS A 31 8.55 -7.36 13.48
CA CYS A 31 7.25 -7.36 14.15
C CYS A 31 6.80 -5.94 14.52
N LEU A 32 7.71 -5.11 15.05
CA LEU A 32 7.40 -3.71 15.37
C LEU A 32 7.06 -2.90 14.11
N ALA A 33 7.81 -3.10 13.03
CA ALA A 33 7.57 -2.43 11.77
C ALA A 33 6.27 -2.88 11.11
N ALA A 34 5.91 -4.16 11.17
CA ALA A 34 4.61 -4.65 10.69
C ALA A 34 3.44 -4.00 11.45
N ILE A 35 3.56 -3.83 12.77
CA ILE A 35 2.59 -3.06 13.57
C ILE A 35 2.55 -1.60 13.11
N GLY A 36 3.72 -0.99 12.90
CA GLY A 36 3.84 0.38 12.37
C GLY A 36 3.15 0.53 11.01
N PHE A 37 3.32 -0.43 10.10
CA PHE A 37 2.67 -0.45 8.79
C PHE A 37 1.15 -0.51 8.91
N ILE A 38 0.59 -1.32 9.81
CA ILE A 38 -0.87 -1.31 10.08
C ILE A 38 -1.32 0.11 10.45
N LEU A 39 -0.61 0.79 11.35
CA LEU A 39 -0.98 2.13 11.80
C LEU A 39 -0.87 3.16 10.68
N ILE A 40 0.21 3.11 9.89
CA ILE A 40 0.45 4.00 8.76
C ILE A 40 -0.64 3.80 7.70
N GLU A 41 -0.91 2.55 7.33
CA GLU A 41 -1.94 2.20 6.35
C GLU A 41 -3.32 2.62 6.84
N THR A 42 -3.65 2.32 8.11
CA THR A 42 -4.92 2.73 8.72
C THR A 42 -5.07 4.25 8.67
N THR A 43 -4.02 4.99 9.02
CA THR A 43 -4.03 6.44 8.97
C THR A 43 -4.18 6.94 7.53
N TRP A 44 -3.39 6.42 6.61
CA TRP A 44 -3.38 6.83 5.21
C TRP A 44 -4.73 6.59 4.52
N THR A 45 -5.28 5.39 4.66
CA THR A 45 -6.59 5.03 4.09
C THR A 45 -7.75 5.76 4.75
N THR A 46 -7.60 6.16 6.02
CA THR A 46 -8.59 7.02 6.69
C THR A 46 -8.61 8.43 6.10
N ILE A 47 -7.45 8.97 5.72
CA ILE A 47 -7.32 10.34 5.19
C ILE A 47 -7.31 10.42 3.67
N SER A 48 -7.41 9.29 2.96
CA SER A 48 -7.36 9.23 1.50
C SER A 48 -8.61 8.55 0.92
N LYS A 49 -8.97 8.95 -0.29
CA LYS A 49 -10.04 8.37 -1.10
C LYS A 49 -9.50 8.00 -2.45
N GLU A 50 -9.54 6.71 -2.76
CA GLU A 50 -9.28 6.19 -4.08
C GLU A 50 -10.60 6.13 -4.87
N ASP A 51 -10.63 6.75 -6.04
CA ASP A 51 -11.74 6.61 -6.98
C ASP A 51 -11.71 5.18 -7.57
N PRO A 52 -12.76 4.35 -7.35
CA PRO A 52 -12.77 2.95 -7.78
C PRO A 52 -12.69 2.75 -9.30
N LYS A 53 -12.99 3.79 -10.10
CA LYS A 53 -12.95 3.73 -11.57
C LYS A 53 -11.61 4.19 -12.13
N THR A 54 -11.05 5.26 -11.58
CA THR A 54 -9.83 5.88 -12.12
C THR A 54 -8.56 5.43 -11.39
N GLY A 55 -8.70 4.95 -10.15
CA GLY A 55 -7.59 4.66 -9.25
C GLY A 55 -6.90 5.93 -8.73
N ASN A 56 -7.46 7.11 -8.97
CA ASN A 56 -6.87 8.36 -8.51
C ASN A 56 -7.07 8.51 -7.01
N VAL A 57 -6.00 8.84 -6.30
CA VAL A 57 -6.03 9.06 -4.86
C VAL A 57 -6.16 10.56 -4.55
N SER A 58 -7.12 10.90 -3.70
CA SER A 58 -7.37 12.27 -3.22
C SER A 58 -7.39 12.30 -1.69
N LEU A 59 -6.93 13.38 -1.07
CA LEU A 59 -7.00 13.53 0.38
C LEU A 59 -8.41 13.96 0.80
N SER A 60 -8.94 13.31 1.83
CA SER A 60 -10.23 13.60 2.44
C SER A 60 -10.07 13.67 3.95
N LEU A 61 -10.44 14.79 4.56
CA LEU A 61 -10.48 14.93 6.02
C LEU A 61 -11.64 14.17 6.67
N LYS A 62 -12.54 13.58 5.88
CA LYS A 62 -13.64 12.76 6.38
C LYS A 62 -13.19 11.31 6.53
N ILE A 63 -13.33 10.80 7.76
CA ILE A 63 -13.12 9.39 8.13
C ILE A 63 -14.28 8.59 7.53
N ASP A 64 -14.09 8.08 6.32
CA ASP A 64 -15.12 7.33 5.60
C ASP A 64 -14.99 5.82 5.78
N LYS A 65 -13.77 5.32 5.98
CA LYS A 65 -13.45 3.89 6.17
C LYS A 65 -12.27 3.75 7.12
N LEU A 66 -12.35 2.82 8.06
CA LEU A 66 -11.14 2.37 8.74
C LEU A 66 -10.30 1.59 7.72
N GLY A 67 -8.99 1.86 7.69
CA GLY A 67 -8.07 1.04 6.94
C GLY A 67 -8.03 -0.39 7.45
N HIS A 68 -7.75 -1.31 6.53
CA HIS A 68 -7.66 -2.73 6.82
C HIS A 68 -6.48 -3.32 6.05
N SER A 69 -5.39 -3.62 6.78
CA SER A 69 -4.34 -4.51 6.29
C SER A 69 -4.93 -5.90 6.14
N SER A 70 -4.65 -6.63 5.05
CA SER A 70 -5.06 -8.04 5.00
C SER A 70 -4.19 -8.87 5.95
N PHE A 71 -4.71 -10.03 6.40
CA PHE A 71 -3.93 -10.96 7.21
C PHE A 71 -2.65 -11.39 6.49
N ALA A 72 -2.75 -11.65 5.18
CA ALA A 72 -1.62 -12.07 4.37
C ALA A 72 -0.59 -10.95 4.19
N GLN A 73 -1.03 -9.71 4.02
CA GLN A 73 -0.17 -8.52 3.97
C GLN A 73 0.60 -8.33 5.28
N PHE A 74 -0.08 -8.50 6.42
CA PHE A 74 0.57 -8.39 7.72
C PHE A 74 1.71 -9.39 7.90
N TRP A 75 1.46 -10.66 7.61
CA TRP A 75 2.48 -11.70 7.73
C TRP A 75 3.58 -11.58 6.69
N SER A 76 3.25 -11.11 5.49
CA SER A 76 4.26 -10.79 4.46
C SER A 76 5.22 -9.72 4.99
N ASN A 77 4.68 -8.62 5.54
CA ASN A 77 5.49 -7.59 6.19
C ASN A 77 6.41 -8.19 7.27
N ILE A 78 5.92 -9.07 8.16
CA ILE A 78 6.80 -9.70 9.17
C ILE A 78 7.97 -10.47 8.53
N ILE A 79 7.71 -11.23 7.46
CA ILE A 79 8.71 -12.09 6.83
C ILE A 79 9.77 -11.25 6.11
N TRP A 80 9.36 -10.21 5.36
CA TRP A 80 10.22 -9.49 4.43
C TRP A 80 10.79 -8.18 4.97
N THR A 81 10.18 -7.60 6.01
CA THR A 81 10.65 -6.34 6.59
C THR A 81 12.12 -6.37 7.08
N PRO A 82 12.69 -7.48 7.60
CA PRO A 82 14.12 -7.53 7.90
C PRO A 82 15.00 -7.16 6.71
N MET A 83 14.65 -7.63 5.51
CA MET A 83 15.41 -7.32 4.30
C MET A 83 15.27 -5.85 3.91
N ILE A 84 14.05 -5.29 4.03
CA ILE A 84 13.80 -3.87 3.78
C ILE A 84 14.47 -2.94 4.80
N MET A 85 14.54 -3.32 6.07
CA MET A 85 15.06 -2.44 7.11
C MET A 85 16.57 -2.54 7.22
N TYR A 86 17.10 -3.76 7.29
CA TYR A 86 18.52 -3.99 7.54
C TYR A 86 19.30 -4.20 6.23
N GLY A 87 18.77 -5.01 5.31
CA GLY A 87 19.39 -5.25 4.01
C GLY A 87 19.47 -3.98 3.16
N TYR A 88 18.40 -3.20 3.11
CA TYR A 88 18.43 -1.90 2.41
C TYR A 88 19.47 -0.94 3.00
N ARG A 89 19.58 -0.85 4.32
CA ARG A 89 20.56 0.05 4.99
C ARG A 89 21.99 -0.44 4.82
N SER A 90 22.21 -1.75 4.69
CA SER A 90 23.55 -2.30 4.43
C SER A 90 24.00 -2.05 3.00
N VAL A 91 23.08 -2.02 2.04
CA VAL A 91 23.37 -1.72 0.62
C VAL A 91 23.45 -0.21 0.37
N VAL A 92 22.49 0.57 0.88
CA VAL A 92 22.39 2.02 0.69
C VAL A 92 22.91 2.73 1.94
N THR A 93 24.21 3.00 1.95
CA THR A 93 24.92 3.55 3.13
C THR A 93 24.69 5.04 3.36
N THR A 94 24.28 5.78 2.32
CA THR A 94 24.09 7.23 2.38
C THR A 94 22.66 7.60 2.79
N TRP A 95 22.50 8.43 3.83
CA TRP A 95 21.20 8.71 4.45
C TRP A 95 20.17 9.35 3.50
N TRP A 96 20.58 10.33 2.68
CA TRP A 96 19.64 10.98 1.76
C TRP A 96 19.25 10.06 0.60
N MET A 97 20.18 9.20 0.14
CA MET A 97 19.87 8.16 -0.85
C MET A 97 18.84 7.18 -0.28
N ARG A 98 18.95 6.84 1.02
CA ARG A 98 17.95 5.98 1.67
C ARG A 98 16.53 6.55 1.63
N ILE A 99 16.40 7.87 1.68
CA ILE A 99 15.10 8.56 1.58
C ILE A 99 14.61 8.56 0.12
N VAL A 100 15.47 8.96 -0.82
CA VAL A 100 15.13 9.07 -2.26
C VAL A 100 14.78 7.72 -2.86
N LEU A 101 15.51 6.65 -2.49
CA LEU A 101 15.29 5.29 -2.99
C LEU A 101 14.29 4.49 -2.14
N PHE A 102 13.72 5.09 -1.08
CA PHE A 102 12.76 4.40 -0.23
C PHE A 102 11.50 3.93 -0.99
N PRO A 103 10.90 4.72 -1.91
CA PRO A 103 9.78 4.25 -2.72
C PRO A 103 10.13 3.00 -3.53
N LEU A 104 11.33 2.95 -4.11
CA LEU A 104 11.79 1.79 -4.87
C LEU A 104 11.96 0.55 -3.98
N ASN A 105 12.47 0.73 -2.76
CA ASN A 105 12.57 -0.33 -1.77
C ASN A 105 11.19 -0.92 -1.41
N ILE A 106 10.19 -0.07 -1.16
CA ILE A 106 8.80 -0.49 -0.88
C ILE A 106 8.18 -1.20 -2.09
N TRP A 107 8.27 -0.62 -3.29
CA TRP A 107 7.72 -1.25 -4.49
C TRP A 107 8.34 -2.60 -4.79
N TRP A 108 9.65 -2.76 -4.56
CA TRP A 108 10.30 -4.06 -4.72
C TRP A 108 9.69 -5.12 -3.79
N LEU A 109 9.44 -4.77 -2.54
CA LEU A 109 8.77 -5.65 -1.59
C LEU A 109 7.32 -5.95 -2.01
N GLU A 110 6.53 -4.94 -2.35
CA GLU A 110 5.14 -5.14 -2.80
C GLU A 110 5.06 -6.05 -4.05
N ILE A 111 6.03 -5.94 -4.96
CA ILE A 111 6.15 -6.84 -6.12
C ILE A 111 6.43 -8.28 -5.68
N VAL A 112 7.47 -8.48 -4.86
CA VAL A 112 7.89 -9.83 -4.42
C VAL A 112 6.79 -10.49 -3.60
N GLU A 113 6.24 -9.77 -2.62
CA GLU A 113 5.14 -10.24 -1.80
C GLU A 113 3.89 -10.48 -2.62
N GLY A 114 3.54 -9.56 -3.53
CA GLY A 114 2.35 -9.67 -4.38
C GLY A 114 2.38 -10.95 -5.22
N TYR A 115 3.52 -11.28 -5.82
CA TYR A 115 3.66 -12.52 -6.59
C TYR A 115 3.70 -13.78 -5.72
N ILE A 116 4.28 -13.72 -4.52
CA ILE A 116 4.20 -14.84 -3.57
C ILE A 116 2.74 -15.07 -3.16
N LEU A 117 1.98 -14.00 -2.89
CA LEU A 117 0.58 -14.08 -2.54
C LEU A 117 -0.26 -14.61 -3.70
N MET A 118 -0.03 -14.15 -4.93
CA MET A 118 -0.69 -14.73 -6.12
C MET A 118 -0.35 -16.21 -6.29
N PHE A 119 0.91 -16.60 -6.07
CA PHE A 119 1.29 -18.01 -6.11
C PHE A 119 0.56 -18.83 -5.04
N LEU A 120 0.43 -18.31 -3.82
CA LEU A 120 -0.22 -19.01 -2.71
C LEU A 120 -1.75 -19.06 -2.86
N PHE A 121 -2.38 -17.93 -3.19
CA PHE A 121 -3.82 -17.68 -3.11
C PHE A 121 -4.52 -17.50 -4.47
N GLY A 122 -3.79 -17.62 -5.59
CA GLY A 122 -4.32 -17.44 -6.95
C GLY A 122 -4.56 -15.97 -7.34
N ARG A 123 -4.56 -15.05 -6.36
CA ARG A 123 -4.76 -13.61 -6.56
C ARG A 123 -3.99 -12.79 -5.54
N ASN A 124 -3.80 -11.51 -5.81
CA ASN A 124 -3.24 -10.59 -4.82
C ASN A 124 -4.31 -10.20 -3.79
N VAL A 125 -4.16 -10.68 -2.56
CA VAL A 125 -5.06 -10.39 -1.44
C VAL A 125 -4.62 -9.19 -0.59
N ALA A 126 -3.45 -8.63 -0.87
CA ALA A 126 -2.86 -7.52 -0.13
C ALA A 126 -3.06 -6.18 -0.86
N TRP A 127 -2.61 -6.09 -2.11
CA TRP A 127 -2.66 -4.86 -2.90
C TRP A 127 -3.48 -5.06 -4.17
N GLU A 128 -4.45 -4.20 -4.41
CA GLU A 128 -5.25 -4.19 -5.64
C GLU A 128 -5.29 -2.77 -6.21
N TYR A 129 -4.14 -2.24 -6.61
CA TYR A 129 -4.06 -0.88 -7.17
C TYR A 129 -4.67 -0.80 -8.56
N ARG A 130 -5.47 0.23 -8.80
CA ARG A 130 -6.14 0.46 -10.08
C ARG A 130 -5.61 1.71 -10.78
N GLY A 131 -5.93 1.83 -12.07
CA GLY A 131 -5.63 3.02 -12.86
C GLY A 131 -4.36 2.94 -13.70
N LYS A 132 -4.06 4.03 -14.41
CA LYS A 132 -2.99 4.08 -15.42
C LYS A 132 -1.57 4.01 -14.86
N LEU A 133 -1.42 4.30 -13.57
CA LEU A 133 -0.14 4.32 -12.86
C LEU A 133 0.06 3.06 -12.00
N SER A 134 -0.80 2.07 -12.18
CA SER A 134 -0.71 0.75 -11.55
C SER A 134 0.13 -0.18 -12.43
N PHE A 135 1.07 -0.90 -11.81
CA PHE A 135 2.01 -1.80 -12.49
C PHE A 135 2.06 -3.17 -11.80
N PHE A 136 2.63 -4.17 -12.49
CA PHE A 136 2.83 -5.52 -11.97
C PHE A 136 1.54 -6.15 -11.41
N HIS A 137 0.50 -6.24 -12.23
CA HIS A 137 -0.81 -6.79 -11.84
C HIS A 137 -1.48 -6.08 -10.65
N GLY A 138 -1.21 -4.79 -10.46
CA GLY A 138 -1.78 -4.04 -9.35
C GLY A 138 -1.02 -4.17 -8.04
N ASN A 139 0.19 -4.75 -8.05
CA ASN A 139 1.04 -4.83 -6.87
C ASN A 139 1.53 -3.46 -6.42
N ILE A 140 1.81 -2.53 -7.35
CA ILE A 140 2.31 -1.19 -7.03
C ILE A 140 1.54 -0.09 -7.76
N THR A 141 1.58 1.12 -7.19
CA THR A 141 1.15 2.35 -7.86
C THR A 141 2.19 3.45 -7.73
N LEU A 142 2.51 4.10 -8.86
CA LEU A 142 3.45 5.23 -8.85
C LEU A 142 2.89 6.46 -8.13
N GLN A 143 1.58 6.53 -7.89
CA GLN A 143 0.94 7.63 -7.15
C GLN A 143 1.47 7.77 -5.71
N TYR A 144 2.01 6.68 -5.14
CA TYR A 144 2.51 6.66 -3.76
C TYR A 144 3.99 6.98 -3.60
N TYR A 145 4.68 7.44 -4.65
CA TYR A 145 6.09 7.79 -4.51
C TYR A 145 6.35 8.88 -3.44
N VAL A 146 5.49 9.90 -3.35
CA VAL A 146 5.62 10.98 -2.34
C VAL A 146 5.40 10.46 -0.91
N PRO A 147 4.28 9.80 -0.57
CA PRO A 147 4.10 9.28 0.79
C PRO A 147 5.17 8.27 1.18
N TRP A 148 5.67 7.45 0.24
CA TRP A 148 6.80 6.56 0.50
C TRP A 148 8.12 7.30 0.75
N ALA A 149 8.43 8.35 -0.01
CA ALA A 149 9.63 9.14 0.26
C ALA A 149 9.55 9.85 1.63
N LEU A 150 8.38 10.39 1.98
CA LEU A 150 8.15 10.98 3.31
C LEU A 150 8.31 9.94 4.43
N LEU A 151 7.76 8.74 4.23
CA LEU A 151 7.93 7.64 5.18
C LEU A 151 9.40 7.25 5.32
N GLY A 152 10.15 7.20 4.23
CA GLY A 152 11.61 6.98 4.24
C GLY A 152 12.35 8.05 5.04
N GLY A 153 11.95 9.32 4.91
CA GLY A 153 12.45 10.42 5.74
C GLY A 153 12.18 10.20 7.23
N VAL A 154 10.94 9.88 7.59
CA VAL A 154 10.57 9.59 8.99
C VAL A 154 11.39 8.41 9.53
N PHE A 155 11.49 7.31 8.78
CA PHE A 155 12.30 6.16 9.17
C PHE A 155 13.76 6.52 9.36
N GLU A 156 14.36 7.29 8.45
CA GLU A 156 15.78 7.66 8.53
C GLU A 156 16.09 8.48 9.77
N PHE A 157 15.27 9.49 10.08
CA PHE A 157 15.48 10.36 11.23
C PHE A 157 15.05 9.73 12.57
N ALA A 158 14.08 8.82 12.54
CA ALA A 158 13.65 8.07 13.73
C ALA A 158 14.53 6.86 14.02
N TRP A 159 15.35 6.41 13.07
CA TRP A 159 16.11 5.15 13.17
C TRP A 159 16.93 5.05 14.44
N ALA A 160 17.97 5.88 14.57
CA ALA A 160 18.90 5.85 15.69
C ALA A 160 18.28 6.29 17.04
N PRO A 161 17.47 7.37 17.12
CA PRO A 161 16.98 7.85 18.42
C PRO A 161 15.78 7.06 18.95
N VAL A 162 15.01 6.36 18.11
CA VAL A 162 13.74 5.76 18.50
C VAL A 162 13.65 4.29 18.09
N ILE A 163 13.77 4.00 16.79
CA ILE A 163 13.48 2.67 16.26
C ILE A 163 14.48 1.64 16.78
N GLU A 164 15.78 1.88 16.60
CA GLU A 164 16.83 0.95 17.01
C GLU A 164 16.84 0.67 18.53
N PRO A 165 16.78 1.68 19.43
CA PRO A 165 16.64 1.44 20.86
C PRO A 165 15.41 0.63 21.24
N LEU A 166 14.26 0.88 20.59
CA LEU A 166 13.04 0.10 20.83
C LEU A 166 13.25 -1.36 20.41
N ILE A 167 13.85 -1.61 19.24
CA ILE A 167 14.10 -2.96 18.75
C ILE A 167 15.00 -3.72 19.72
N VAL A 168 16.09 -3.11 20.19
CA VAL A 168 17.00 -3.73 21.17
C VAL A 168 16.26 -4.03 22.47
N LEU A 169 15.49 -3.08 22.99
CA LEU A 169 14.68 -3.28 24.21
C LEU A 169 13.70 -4.46 24.08
N PHE A 170 13.05 -4.60 22.92
CA PHE A 170 12.13 -5.71 22.67
C PHE A 170 12.88 -7.02 22.51
N ALA A 171 14.02 -7.04 21.81
CA ALA A 171 14.88 -8.21 21.69
C ALA A 171 15.32 -8.74 23.07
N GLU A 172 15.80 -7.85 23.95
CA GLU A 172 16.22 -8.20 25.32
C GLU A 172 15.08 -8.77 26.18
N LYS A 173 13.83 -8.33 25.96
CA LYS A 173 12.66 -8.79 26.72
C LYS A 173 12.03 -10.08 26.20
N GLY A 174 12.68 -10.79 25.28
CA GLY A 174 12.16 -12.03 24.69
C GLY A 174 11.77 -11.91 23.21
N GLY A 175 12.13 -10.79 22.57
CA GLY A 175 12.06 -10.58 21.13
C GLY A 175 10.71 -10.89 20.51
N GLU A 176 10.74 -11.74 19.49
CA GLU A 176 9.53 -12.17 18.78
C GLU A 176 8.48 -12.82 19.70
N ARG A 177 8.88 -13.52 20.78
CA ARG A 177 7.91 -14.20 21.65
C ARG A 177 6.97 -13.24 22.37
N VAL A 178 7.42 -12.01 22.60
CA VAL A 178 6.60 -10.95 23.22
C VAL A 178 5.86 -10.14 22.17
N VAL A 179 6.52 -9.83 21.04
CA VAL A 179 5.91 -8.96 20.03
C VAL A 179 4.88 -9.72 19.18
N LEU A 180 5.12 -10.98 18.85
CA LEU A 180 4.27 -11.77 17.95
C LEU A 180 2.83 -11.94 18.48
N PRO A 181 2.56 -12.22 19.77
CA PRO A 181 1.20 -12.26 20.30
C PRO A 181 0.47 -10.92 20.21
N VAL A 182 1.18 -9.81 20.46
CA VAL A 182 0.62 -8.45 20.33
C VAL A 182 0.31 -8.15 18.86
N ALA A 183 1.26 -8.42 17.98
CA ALA A 183 1.13 -8.35 16.53
C ALA A 183 -0.08 -9.16 16.03
N TRP A 184 -0.23 -10.39 16.51
CA TRP A 184 -1.33 -11.28 16.18
C TRP A 184 -2.67 -10.73 16.67
N GLY A 185 -2.74 -10.26 17.92
CA GLY A 185 -3.95 -9.64 18.47
C GLY A 185 -4.38 -8.39 17.70
N LEU A 186 -3.43 -7.52 17.35
CA LEU A 186 -3.67 -6.35 16.51
C LEU A 186 -4.14 -6.75 15.11
N THR A 187 -3.53 -7.77 14.52
CA THR A 187 -3.96 -8.28 13.21
C THR A 187 -5.40 -8.78 13.27
N MET A 188 -5.77 -9.53 14.31
CA MET A 188 -7.16 -9.99 14.47
C MET A 188 -8.15 -8.83 14.65
N LEU A 189 -7.73 -7.71 15.26
CA LEU A 189 -8.55 -6.51 15.40
C LEU A 189 -8.66 -5.68 14.11
N PHE A 190 -7.57 -5.57 13.35
CA PHE A 190 -7.46 -4.63 12.21
C PHE A 190 -7.52 -5.28 10.83
N ALA A 191 -7.44 -6.61 10.72
CA ALA A 191 -7.48 -7.38 9.46
C ALA A 191 -8.77 -8.20 9.24
N PRO A 192 -9.98 -7.61 9.29
CA PRO A 192 -11.24 -8.34 9.19
C PRO A 192 -11.55 -8.92 7.80
N LYS A 193 -10.72 -8.71 6.78
CA LYS A 193 -11.02 -9.14 5.39
C LYS A 193 -10.88 -10.65 5.15
N MET A 194 -10.15 -11.38 5.98
CA MET A 194 -10.04 -12.83 5.86
C MET A 194 -10.21 -13.47 7.24
N SER A 195 -11.36 -14.11 7.46
CA SER A 195 -11.55 -15.00 8.61
C SER A 195 -10.55 -16.16 8.51
N ALA A 196 -10.19 -16.80 9.63
CA ALA A 196 -9.36 -18.01 9.62
C ALA A 196 -9.95 -19.09 8.69
N LYS A 197 -11.28 -19.16 8.61
CA LYS A 197 -11.99 -20.03 7.66
C LYS A 197 -11.77 -19.60 6.21
N ALA A 198 -11.81 -18.31 5.89
CA ALA A 198 -11.52 -17.80 4.54
C ALA A 198 -10.05 -17.97 4.16
N LEU A 199 -9.12 -17.89 5.13
CA LEU A 199 -7.71 -18.23 4.91
C LEU A 199 -7.53 -19.71 4.63
N PHE A 200 -8.11 -20.57 5.46
CA PHE A 200 -8.06 -22.01 5.24
C PHE A 200 -8.72 -22.39 3.91
N ALA A 201 -9.91 -21.83 3.65
CA ALA A 201 -10.61 -21.98 2.39
C ALA A 201 -9.77 -21.47 1.22
N ALA A 202 -9.15 -20.28 1.26
CA ALA A 202 -8.30 -19.80 0.16
C ALA A 202 -7.07 -20.70 -0.05
N LEU A 203 -6.48 -21.21 1.03
CA LEU A 203 -5.40 -22.19 0.95
C LEU A 203 -5.89 -23.51 0.34
N THR A 204 -7.16 -23.90 0.53
CA THR A 204 -7.74 -25.16 0.01
C THR A 204 -8.52 -25.05 -1.31
N ASP A 205 -9.09 -23.89 -1.64
CA ASP A 205 -9.98 -23.62 -2.78
C ASP A 205 -9.17 -23.26 -4.02
N CYS A 206 -7.92 -22.78 -3.84
CA CYS A 206 -6.88 -22.84 -4.86
C CYS A 206 -6.65 -24.27 -5.43
N PHE A 207 -7.30 -25.31 -4.88
CA PHE A 207 -7.25 -26.68 -5.40
C PHE A 207 -8.44 -27.09 -6.28
N PHE A 208 -9.46 -26.25 -6.48
CA PHE A 208 -10.66 -26.63 -7.24
C PHE A 208 -10.99 -25.74 -8.44
N GLU A 209 -10.15 -24.75 -8.77
CA GLU A 209 -10.35 -23.88 -9.93
C GLU A 209 -9.81 -24.45 -11.26
N GLU A 210 -10.13 -25.69 -11.60
CA GLU A 210 -10.20 -26.01 -13.05
C GLU A 210 -11.34 -25.21 -13.71
N LYS A 211 -12.38 -24.81 -12.96
CA LYS A 211 -13.55 -24.10 -13.50
C LYS A 211 -13.43 -22.58 -13.62
N GLU A 212 -12.61 -21.90 -12.80
CA GLU A 212 -12.44 -20.44 -12.94
C GLU A 212 -11.40 -20.06 -13.99
N VAL A 213 -10.40 -20.90 -14.27
CA VAL A 213 -9.51 -20.71 -15.42
C VAL A 213 -10.32 -20.78 -16.73
N GLU A 214 -11.26 -21.72 -16.84
CA GLU A 214 -12.21 -21.74 -17.96
C GLU A 214 -13.06 -20.46 -18.02
N ALA A 215 -13.55 -19.95 -16.88
CA ALA A 215 -14.32 -18.72 -16.84
C ALA A 215 -13.51 -17.48 -17.25
N TRP A 216 -12.24 -17.38 -16.83
CA TRP A 216 -11.35 -16.27 -17.22
C TRP A 216 -10.96 -16.33 -18.69
N VAL A 217 -10.66 -17.52 -19.22
CA VAL A 217 -10.41 -17.72 -20.66
C VAL A 217 -11.65 -17.33 -21.48
N VAL A 218 -12.85 -17.70 -21.02
CA VAL A 218 -14.12 -17.30 -21.67
C VAL A 218 -14.34 -15.78 -21.62
N VAL A 219 -14.03 -15.12 -20.51
CA VAL A 219 -14.16 -13.66 -20.36
C VAL A 219 -13.15 -12.92 -21.25
N GLU A 220 -11.91 -13.40 -21.33
CA GLU A 220 -10.87 -12.84 -22.19
C GLU A 220 -11.22 -13.00 -23.67
N GLU A 221 -11.67 -14.18 -24.09
CA GLU A 221 -12.20 -14.41 -25.45
C GLU A 221 -13.39 -13.50 -25.78
N GLU A 222 -14.34 -13.33 -24.85
CA GLU A 222 -15.47 -12.43 -25.05
C GLU A 222 -15.03 -10.97 -25.18
N TRP A 223 -14.03 -10.56 -24.40
CA TRP A 223 -13.48 -9.22 -24.46
C TRP A 223 -12.77 -8.99 -25.78
N GLU A 224 -11.92 -9.91 -26.24
CA GLU A 224 -11.26 -9.83 -27.54
C GLU A 224 -12.28 -9.78 -28.69
N LYS A 225 -13.34 -10.60 -28.64
CA LYS A 225 -14.45 -10.55 -29.61
C LYS A 225 -15.14 -9.17 -29.62
N LYS A 226 -15.35 -8.55 -28.45
CA LYS A 226 -15.93 -7.20 -28.34
C LYS A 226 -14.99 -6.13 -28.89
N VAL A 227 -13.69 -6.23 -28.65
CA VAL A 227 -12.67 -5.31 -29.18
C VAL A 227 -12.55 -5.44 -30.71
N ALA A 228 -12.46 -6.66 -31.23
CA ALA A 228 -12.41 -6.93 -32.66
C ALA A 228 -13.64 -6.40 -33.41
N LYS A 229 -14.84 -6.58 -32.84
CA LYS A 229 -16.11 -6.06 -33.39
C LYS A 229 -16.20 -4.54 -33.37
N LYS A 230 -15.60 -3.90 -32.36
CA LYS A 230 -15.52 -2.44 -32.27
C LYS A 230 -14.55 -1.86 -33.32
N ASN A 231 -13.41 -2.52 -33.52
CA ASN A 231 -12.43 -2.11 -34.53
C ASN A 231 -12.98 -2.28 -35.96
N THR A 232 -13.66 -3.38 -36.28
CA THR A 232 -14.31 -3.56 -37.61
C THR A 232 -15.43 -2.56 -37.87
N ARG A 233 -16.17 -2.11 -36.85
CA ARG A 233 -17.14 -1.01 -37.02
C ARG A 233 -16.47 0.33 -37.32
N SER A 234 -15.32 0.59 -36.71
CA SER A 234 -14.55 1.81 -36.93
C SER A 234 -14.01 1.90 -38.36
N THR A 235 -13.51 0.79 -38.92
CA THR A 235 -13.04 0.73 -40.31
C THR A 235 -14.18 0.83 -41.32
N ARG A 236 -15.38 0.34 -40.99
CA ARG A 236 -16.54 0.47 -41.89
C ARG A 236 -17.11 1.89 -41.95
N SER A 237 -16.94 2.70 -40.90
CA SER A 237 -17.37 4.10 -40.90
C SER A 237 -16.44 5.05 -41.66
N SER A 238 -15.21 4.63 -42.02
CA SER A 238 -14.28 5.47 -42.78
C SER A 238 -14.32 5.25 -44.30
N VAL A 239 -15.18 4.35 -44.81
CA VAL A 239 -15.28 4.02 -46.25
C VAL A 239 -16.41 4.77 -46.96
N ARG A 240 -17.12 5.68 -46.31
CA ARG A 240 -18.24 6.41 -46.94
C ARG A 240 -18.07 7.91 -46.91
N SER A 241 -17.30 8.42 -47.88
CA SER A 241 -17.68 9.53 -48.76
C SER A 241 -16.44 9.91 -49.58
N GLU A 242 -16.25 9.25 -50.73
CA GLU A 242 -15.51 9.91 -51.80
C GLU A 242 -16.26 11.21 -52.11
N PRO A 243 -15.57 12.37 -52.08
CA PRO A 243 -16.19 13.62 -52.44
C PRO A 243 -16.60 13.55 -53.92
N PRO A 244 -17.83 13.97 -54.28
CA PRO A 244 -18.25 14.00 -55.67
C PRO A 244 -17.31 14.88 -56.48
N VAL A 245 -16.82 14.33 -57.59
CA VAL A 245 -15.98 15.01 -58.57
C VAL A 245 -16.70 16.30 -59.02
N LEU A 246 -16.12 17.44 -58.64
CA LEU A 246 -16.60 18.77 -59.02
C LEU A 246 -16.36 18.99 -60.52
N THR A 247 -17.43 19.11 -61.29
CA THR A 247 -17.38 19.67 -62.64
C THR A 247 -17.23 21.20 -62.57
N PRO A 248 -16.46 21.81 -63.48
CA PRO A 248 -16.18 23.23 -63.44
C PRO A 248 -17.37 24.00 -64.01
N ASN A 249 -18.10 24.74 -63.17
CA ASN A 249 -19.08 25.70 -63.65
C ASN A 249 -18.69 27.14 -63.31
N LYS A 250 -18.65 27.94 -64.37
CA LYS A 250 -18.38 29.38 -64.42
C LYS A 250 -19.53 30.19 -63.80
N ARG A 251 -19.21 31.48 -63.53
CA ARG A 251 -20.08 32.66 -63.28
C ARG A 251 -20.43 32.92 -61.82
N SER A 252 -19.85 33.96 -61.20
CA SER A 252 -20.14 35.42 -61.30
C SER A 252 -21.32 35.85 -60.42
N GLY A 253 -21.08 36.75 -59.47
CA GLY A 253 -22.18 37.51 -58.85
C GLY A 253 -21.89 38.03 -57.44
N ARG A 254 -21.64 39.35 -57.36
CA ARG A 254 -21.73 40.19 -56.15
C ARG A 254 -23.07 40.00 -55.42
N GLY A 255 -23.08 40.18 -54.09
CA GLY A 255 -24.32 40.47 -53.36
C GLY A 255 -24.13 40.61 -51.85
N ARG A 256 -24.17 41.85 -51.37
CA ARG A 256 -24.01 42.29 -49.97
C ARG A 256 -25.40 42.52 -49.35
N SER A 257 -25.68 42.04 -48.13
CA SER A 257 -26.85 42.43 -47.29
C SER A 257 -26.75 41.69 -45.92
N LYS A 258 -26.33 42.29 -44.79
CA LYS A 258 -27.07 43.08 -43.76
C LYS A 258 -28.29 42.40 -43.08
N SER A 259 -28.07 41.92 -41.84
CA SER A 259 -28.94 41.94 -40.62
C SER A 259 -30.34 41.28 -40.60
N PRO A 260 -31.03 41.10 -39.43
CA PRO A 260 -30.61 41.03 -38.03
C PRO A 260 -31.25 39.86 -37.21
N ALA A 261 -30.89 39.82 -35.92
CA ALA A 261 -31.43 39.11 -34.75
C ALA A 261 -32.83 38.44 -34.80
N LYS A 262 -32.93 37.26 -34.16
CA LYS A 262 -34.15 36.81 -33.47
C LYS A 262 -33.82 35.99 -32.21
N ALA A 263 -34.38 36.47 -31.10
CA ALA A 263 -34.38 35.87 -29.79
C ALA A 263 -35.13 34.53 -29.76
N ARG A 264 -34.71 33.61 -28.89
CA ARG A 264 -35.55 32.49 -28.46
C ARG A 264 -35.30 32.16 -26.99
N THR A 265 -36.16 32.73 -26.15
CA THR A 265 -36.47 32.28 -24.80
C THR A 265 -37.05 30.85 -24.83
N LYS A 266 -36.58 29.96 -23.96
CA LYS A 266 -37.34 28.78 -23.54
C LYS A 266 -37.22 28.58 -22.03
N ALA A 267 -38.41 28.42 -21.46
CA ALA A 267 -38.72 28.30 -20.05
C ALA A 267 -38.18 27.00 -19.43
N THR A 268 -37.57 27.12 -18.26
CA THR A 268 -37.35 26.00 -17.33
C THR A 268 -38.49 25.95 -16.31
N LYS A 269 -39.23 24.85 -16.35
CA LYS A 269 -40.30 24.47 -15.42
C LYS A 269 -39.77 24.41 -13.98
N SER A 270 -40.51 25.03 -13.07
CA SER A 270 -40.39 24.85 -11.64
C SER A 270 -40.92 23.47 -11.24
N VAL A 271 -40.17 22.75 -10.41
CA VAL A 271 -40.66 21.60 -9.65
C VAL A 271 -40.72 22.01 -8.19
N LYS A 272 -41.96 22.06 -7.70
CA LYS A 272 -42.39 22.39 -6.35
C LYS A 272 -42.57 21.06 -5.61
N ARG A 273 -41.86 20.82 -4.50
CA ARG A 273 -42.26 19.91 -3.40
C ARG A 273 -41.52 20.25 -2.11
N SER A 274 -42.15 21.15 -1.36
CA SER A 274 -42.50 21.21 0.07
C SER A 274 -42.08 20.07 1.04
N PRO A 275 -42.19 20.33 2.38
CA PRO A 275 -41.08 20.19 3.33
C PRO A 275 -41.29 19.07 4.37
N ALA A 276 -40.24 18.77 5.14
CA ALA A 276 -40.39 18.15 6.45
C ALA A 276 -39.48 18.83 7.48
N ALA A 277 -40.12 19.30 8.53
CA ALA A 277 -39.56 19.98 9.69
C ALA A 277 -38.75 19.02 10.58
N GLY A 278 -37.67 19.52 11.17
CA GLY A 278 -36.92 18.85 12.23
C GLY A 278 -36.34 19.87 13.20
N LYS A 279 -36.89 19.91 14.41
CA LYS A 279 -36.77 20.95 15.43
C LYS A 279 -35.33 21.18 15.91
N SER A 280 -34.95 22.46 15.92
CA SER A 280 -33.81 23.03 16.65
C SER A 280 -34.06 23.00 18.16
N LYS A 281 -33.12 22.43 18.94
CA LYS A 281 -33.02 22.65 20.39
C LYS A 281 -31.71 23.38 20.69
N ARG A 282 -31.88 24.62 21.14
CA ARG A 282 -30.91 25.41 21.92
C ARG A 282 -30.54 24.66 23.19
N GLY A 283 -29.25 24.66 23.50
CA GLY A 283 -28.70 24.38 24.83
C GLY A 283 -27.50 25.28 25.06
N THR A 284 -27.67 26.27 25.91
CA THR A 284 -26.69 27.28 26.33
C THR A 284 -25.89 26.82 27.55
N SER A 285 -24.72 27.44 27.71
CA SER A 285 -23.92 27.59 28.95
C SER A 285 -23.02 26.39 29.29
N ARG A 286 -21.77 26.52 29.77
CA ARG A 286 -21.14 27.56 30.60
C ARG A 286 -19.61 27.56 30.43
N SER A 287 -19.03 28.72 30.70
CA SER A 287 -17.63 29.05 30.97
C SER A 287 -16.94 28.17 32.02
N ALA A 288 -15.65 27.89 31.82
CA ALA A 288 -14.63 27.97 32.89
C ALA A 288 -13.22 28.13 32.29
N SER A 289 -12.47 29.04 32.91
CA SER A 289 -11.15 29.58 32.52
C SER A 289 -9.96 28.66 32.87
N PRO A 290 -8.73 29.00 32.42
CA PRO A 290 -7.55 28.15 32.51
C PRO A 290 -6.78 28.35 33.82
N ALA A 291 -6.26 27.27 34.40
CA ALA A 291 -5.35 27.32 35.54
C ALA A 291 -3.93 26.94 35.12
N LYS A 292 -3.01 27.90 35.30
CA LYS A 292 -1.56 27.77 35.25
C LYS A 292 -1.04 26.90 36.41
N ALA A 293 -0.03 26.07 36.15
CA ALA A 293 0.98 25.67 37.14
C ALA A 293 2.28 25.32 36.38
N LYS A 294 3.29 26.21 36.37
CA LYS A 294 4.43 26.31 37.30
C LYS A 294 5.33 25.06 37.38
N VAL A 295 6.46 25.17 36.68
CA VAL A 295 7.85 25.00 37.16
C VAL A 295 8.15 23.77 38.04
N LYS A 296 9.03 22.89 37.54
CA LYS A 296 10.28 22.52 38.25
C LYS A 296 11.27 21.84 37.30
N ALA A 297 12.28 22.59 36.92
CA ALA A 297 13.55 22.05 36.45
C ALA A 297 14.19 21.25 37.60
N LYS A 298 14.61 20.02 37.33
CA LYS A 298 15.49 19.26 38.22
C LYS A 298 16.72 18.85 37.44
N GLU A 299 17.80 19.51 37.81
CA GLU A 299 19.15 19.35 37.30
C GLU A 299 19.85 18.16 37.99
N LYS A 300 20.88 17.64 37.31
CA LYS A 300 22.00 16.77 37.75
C LYS A 300 21.82 15.23 37.74
N PRO A 301 22.93 14.44 37.63
CA PRO A 301 24.31 14.77 37.24
C PRO A 301 24.90 13.88 36.11
N ARG A 302 25.94 14.43 35.46
CA ARG A 302 26.97 13.71 34.70
C ARG A 302 27.48 12.48 35.45
N GLN A 303 27.39 11.30 34.85
CA GLN A 303 28.26 10.17 35.17
C GLN A 303 29.35 10.05 34.11
N ARG A 304 30.59 10.15 34.59
CA ARG A 304 31.83 9.82 33.88
C ARG A 304 31.85 8.31 33.65
N SER A 305 31.87 7.85 32.41
CA SER A 305 32.29 6.48 32.10
C SER A 305 33.82 6.46 32.00
N SER A 306 34.42 5.84 33.01
CA SER A 306 35.82 5.47 33.06
C SER A 306 36.13 4.37 32.06
N SER A 307 37.18 4.61 31.28
CA SER A 307 37.89 3.68 30.42
C SER A 307 38.22 2.37 31.13
N ALA A 308 37.72 1.25 30.63
CA ALA A 308 38.23 -0.09 30.97
C ALA A 308 38.83 -0.72 29.71
N ARG A 309 40.15 -0.64 29.66
CA ARG A 309 41.04 -1.18 28.63
C ARG A 309 41.22 -2.68 28.91
N VAL A 310 40.44 -3.54 28.26
CA VAL A 310 40.65 -5.00 28.33
C VAL A 310 41.74 -5.38 27.34
N ARG A 311 42.92 -5.71 27.87
CA ARG A 311 44.02 -6.38 27.16
C ARG A 311 43.60 -7.82 26.85
N ALA A 312 43.50 -8.16 25.58
CA ALA A 312 43.49 -9.55 25.14
C ALA A 312 44.94 -10.06 25.04
N SER A 313 45.32 -10.92 25.96
CA SER A 313 46.54 -11.73 25.90
C SER A 313 46.34 -12.87 24.90
N ALA A 314 47.06 -12.81 23.78
CA ALA A 314 47.15 -13.90 22.82
C ALA A 314 48.09 -14.99 23.36
N SER A 315 47.55 -16.19 23.59
CA SER A 315 48.33 -17.41 23.83
C SER A 315 48.37 -18.24 22.54
N THR A 316 49.54 -18.30 21.93
CA THR A 316 49.88 -19.15 20.78
C THR A 316 50.02 -20.62 21.22
N PRO A 317 49.46 -21.61 20.51
CA PRO A 317 49.74 -23.01 20.78
C PRO A 317 51.06 -23.45 20.15
N LYS A 318 51.91 -24.06 20.98
CA LYS A 318 53.15 -24.76 20.60
C LYS A 318 52.83 -25.95 19.69
N LYS A 319 53.45 -25.99 18.52
CA LYS A 319 53.62 -27.20 17.70
C LYS A 319 54.47 -28.21 18.46
N SER A 320 53.93 -29.39 18.79
CA SER A 320 54.73 -30.58 19.06
C SER A 320 54.85 -31.41 17.79
N ARG A 321 56.05 -31.42 17.22
CA ARG A 321 56.53 -32.52 16.38
C ARG A 321 56.82 -33.72 17.28
N LYS A 322 56.27 -34.89 16.95
CA LYS A 322 56.94 -36.19 16.91
C LYS A 322 56.12 -37.08 16.00
#